data_AF-A0A1F9TYX3-F1
#
_entry.id   AF-A0A1F9TYX3-F1
#
_cell.length_a   1.000
_cell.length_b   1.000
_cell.length_c   1.000
_cell.angle_alpha   90.00
_cell.angle_beta   90.00
_cell.angle_gamma   90.00
#
_symmetry.space_group_name_H-M   'P 1'
#
loop_
_entity.id
_entity.type
_entity.pdbx_description
1 polymer ?
#
loop_
_entity_poly.entity_id
_entity_poly.type
_entity_poly.pdbx_seq_one_letter_code
_entity_poly.pdbx_strand_id
1 'polypeptide(L)'
;MESLLKTVVNNMRPAVLFETFQPDAEQPLLSPLPGLAYSLVLATLGNWQSRQNPALDAPLAKILEEAALEDCIRFATSLLDEEAVKESCELSPTTALAQTPALETVLGKLDGSKIAVVLSEGKLCPPASLALSLSWLSKSKANKGKTK
;
A
#
# COMPACT_ATOMS: atom_id res chain seq x y z
N MET A 1 2.23 8.47 -29.65
CA MET A 1 1.60 8.23 -28.33
C MET A 1 1.72 6.77 -27.92
N GLU A 2 1.36 5.81 -28.78
CA GLU A 2 1.52 4.36 -28.50
C GLU A 2 2.97 3.94 -28.21
N SER A 3 3.97 4.47 -28.91
CA SER A 3 5.37 4.14 -28.65
C SER A 3 5.84 4.61 -27.28
N LEU A 4 5.43 5.80 -26.86
CA LEU A 4 5.77 6.38 -25.56
C LEU A 4 5.14 5.58 -24.42
N LEU A 5 3.85 5.24 -24.53
CA LEU A 5 3.17 4.41 -23.52
C LEU A 5 3.78 3.01 -23.44
N LYS A 6 4.11 2.38 -24.56
CA LYS A 6 4.85 1.10 -24.57
C LYS A 6 6.19 1.21 -23.85
N THR A 7 6.95 2.28 -24.09
CA THR A 7 8.21 2.53 -23.37
C THR A 7 7.98 2.70 -21.88
N VAL A 8 6.97 3.45 -21.46
CA VAL A 8 6.64 3.64 -20.03
C VAL A 8 6.29 2.28 -19.38
N VAL A 9 5.36 1.54 -19.98
CA VAL A 9 4.88 0.24 -19.47
C VAL A 9 6.01 -0.77 -19.39
N ASN A 10 6.92 -0.81 -20.37
CA ASN A 10 8.05 -1.75 -20.36
C ASN A 10 9.09 -1.43 -19.28
N ASN A 11 9.14 -0.20 -18.79
CA ASN A 11 10.09 0.24 -17.78
C ASN A 11 9.52 0.24 -16.35
N MET A 12 8.20 0.38 -16.20
CA MET A 12 7.54 0.17 -14.92
C MET A 12 7.47 -1.32 -14.61
N ARG A 13 7.87 -1.69 -13.39
CA ARG A 13 7.76 -3.06 -12.89
C ARG A 13 6.89 -3.04 -11.63
N PRO A 14 5.56 -2.90 -11.78
CA PRO A 14 4.66 -2.85 -10.65
C PRO A 14 4.72 -4.17 -9.87
N ALA A 15 4.86 -4.06 -8.55
CA ALA A 15 4.77 -5.18 -7.63
C ALA A 15 4.15 -4.71 -6.32
N VAL A 16 3.41 -5.62 -5.67
CA VAL A 16 2.75 -5.33 -4.40
C VAL A 16 2.83 -6.53 -3.48
N LEU A 17 3.10 -6.25 -2.20
CA LEU A 17 2.99 -7.20 -1.09
C LEU A 17 1.92 -6.67 -0.15
N PHE A 18 1.08 -7.56 0.36
CA PHE A 18 0.11 -7.22 1.39
C PHE A 18 -0.14 -8.41 2.30
N GLU A 19 -0.41 -8.12 3.58
CA GLU A 19 -0.73 -9.14 4.58
C GLU A 19 -1.55 -8.52 5.71
N THR A 20 -2.37 -9.35 6.35
CA THR A 20 -3.24 -8.98 7.47
C THR A 20 -2.66 -9.50 8.78
N PHE A 21 -2.63 -8.63 9.78
CA PHE A 21 -2.06 -8.87 11.09
C PHE A 21 -3.12 -8.69 12.17
N GLN A 22 -2.97 -9.45 13.26
CA GLN A 22 -3.74 -9.27 14.48
C GLN A 22 -3.40 -7.91 15.14
N PRO A 23 -4.25 -7.42 16.06
CA PRO A 23 -3.92 -6.24 16.86
C PRO A 23 -2.51 -6.35 17.48
N ASP A 24 -1.70 -5.31 17.31
CA ASP A 24 -0.32 -5.27 17.76
C ASP A 24 -0.09 -4.02 18.62
N ALA A 25 -0.04 -4.22 19.95
CA ALA A 25 0.11 -3.13 20.91
C ALA A 25 1.51 -2.53 20.91
N GLU A 26 2.52 -3.27 20.43
CA GLU A 26 3.91 -2.81 20.36
C GLU A 26 4.16 -1.93 19.13
N GLN A 27 3.26 -1.99 18.15
CA GLN A 27 3.39 -1.29 16.87
C GLN A 27 2.20 -0.35 16.58
N PRO A 28 1.94 0.65 17.45
CA PRO A 28 0.78 1.54 17.28
C PRO A 28 0.86 2.40 16.02
N LEU A 29 2.05 2.58 15.45
CA LEU A 29 2.27 3.34 14.22
C LEU A 29 1.78 2.61 12.96
N LEU A 30 1.54 1.29 13.05
CA LEU A 30 1.17 0.46 11.91
C LEU A 30 -0.35 0.33 11.73
N SER A 31 -1.12 0.43 12.81
CA SER A 31 -2.58 0.38 12.74
C SER A 31 -3.16 1.81 12.77
N PRO A 32 -3.91 2.21 11.75
CA PRO A 32 -4.65 3.49 11.78
C PRO A 32 -5.57 3.60 13.00
N LEU A 33 -6.14 2.48 13.44
CA LEU A 33 -6.97 2.35 14.64
C LEU A 33 -6.34 1.32 15.59
N PRO A 34 -5.56 1.78 16.59
CA PRO A 34 -4.90 0.89 17.54
C PRO A 34 -5.87 -0.06 18.25
N GLY A 35 -5.43 -1.30 18.47
CA GLY A 35 -6.25 -2.36 19.10
C GLY A 35 -7.14 -3.14 18.14
N LEU A 36 -7.15 -2.80 16.84
CA LEU A 36 -7.80 -3.58 15.79
C LEU A 36 -6.79 -4.35 14.95
N ALA A 37 -7.26 -5.41 14.28
CA ALA A 37 -6.50 -6.05 13.21
C ALA A 37 -6.27 -5.05 12.07
N TYR A 38 -5.16 -5.18 11.37
CA TYR A 38 -4.76 -4.26 10.31
C TYR A 38 -4.08 -4.99 9.18
N SER A 39 -4.20 -4.47 7.96
CA SER A 39 -3.39 -4.92 6.84
C SER A 39 -2.34 -3.87 6.50
N LEU A 40 -1.18 -4.36 6.08
CA LEU A 40 -0.13 -3.54 5.49
C LEU A 40 -0.10 -3.80 4.00
N VAL A 41 0.18 -2.75 3.22
CA VAL A 41 0.40 -2.83 1.78
C VAL A 41 1.72 -2.13 1.46
N LEU A 42 2.57 -2.80 0.70
CA LEU A 42 3.82 -2.26 0.16
C LEU A 42 3.80 -2.40 -1.35
N ALA A 43 3.80 -1.28 -2.06
CA ALA A 43 3.77 -1.22 -3.51
C ALA A 43 5.05 -0.56 -4.05
N THR A 44 5.48 -0.97 -5.24
CA THR A 44 6.59 -0.36 -5.97
C THR A 44 6.34 -0.42 -7.47
N LEU A 45 6.92 0.53 -8.21
CA LEU A 45 7.05 0.47 -9.68
C LEU A 45 8.45 0.01 -10.12
N GLY A 46 9.25 -0.52 -9.20
CA GLY A 46 10.63 -0.92 -9.43
C GLY A 46 11.53 0.29 -9.66
N ASN A 47 12.58 0.13 -10.46
CA ASN A 47 13.54 1.20 -10.77
C ASN A 47 12.99 2.28 -11.72
N TRP A 48 11.66 2.42 -11.82
CA TRP A 48 11.06 3.54 -12.53
C TRP A 48 11.54 4.85 -11.90
N GLN A 49 12.17 5.67 -12.72
CA GLN A 49 12.56 7.03 -12.35
C GLN A 49 11.92 7.96 -13.37
N SER A 50 10.88 8.67 -12.93
CA SER A 50 10.18 9.69 -13.72
C SER A 50 11.11 10.68 -14.43
N ARG A 51 12.32 10.91 -13.89
CA ARG A 51 13.34 11.82 -14.44
C ARG A 51 14.26 11.22 -15.50
N GLN A 52 14.24 9.91 -15.72
CA GLN A 52 15.18 9.23 -16.64
C GLN A 52 14.66 9.09 -18.07
N ASN A 53 13.41 9.44 -18.35
CA ASN A 53 12.87 9.39 -19.71
C ASN A 53 12.86 10.79 -20.34
N PRO A 54 13.87 11.17 -21.15
CA PRO A 54 13.95 12.51 -21.76
C PRO A 54 12.81 12.78 -22.77
N ALA A 55 12.08 11.73 -23.18
CA ALA A 55 10.92 11.86 -24.06
C ALA A 55 9.60 12.11 -23.30
N LEU A 56 9.63 12.14 -21.96
CA LEU A 56 8.47 12.32 -21.11
C LEU A 56 8.64 13.61 -20.30
N ASP A 57 7.70 14.54 -20.44
CA ASP A 57 7.68 15.75 -19.62
C ASP A 57 7.50 15.40 -18.14
N ALA A 58 8.17 16.14 -17.24
CA ALA A 58 8.27 15.80 -15.82
C ALA A 58 6.90 15.76 -15.09
N PRO A 59 5.96 16.69 -15.34
CA PRO A 59 4.60 16.60 -14.80
C PRO A 59 3.85 15.35 -15.28
N LEU A 60 3.96 15.00 -16.56
CA LEU A 60 3.32 13.79 -17.09
C LEU A 60 3.94 12.52 -16.50
N ALA A 61 5.26 12.49 -16.34
CA ALA A 61 5.96 11.40 -15.69
C ALA A 61 5.48 11.16 -14.26
N LYS A 62 5.28 12.25 -13.51
CA LYS A 62 4.75 12.19 -12.14
C LYS A 62 3.31 11.70 -12.10
N ILE A 63 2.43 12.19 -12.99
CA ILE A 63 1.04 11.74 -13.06
C ILE A 63 0.96 10.24 -13.38
N LEU A 64 1.79 9.75 -14.30
CA LEU A 64 1.83 8.32 -14.63
C LEU A 64 2.35 7.48 -13.47
N GLU A 65 3.36 7.96 -12.74
CA GLU A 65 3.88 7.30 -11.53
C GLU A 65 2.81 7.22 -10.43
N GLU A 66 2.12 8.33 -10.15
CA GLU A 66 1.04 8.38 -9.16
C GLU A 66 -0.12 7.46 -9.55
N ALA A 67 -0.58 7.51 -10.80
CA ALA A 67 -1.67 6.66 -11.29
C ALA A 67 -1.32 5.17 -11.25
N ALA A 68 -0.09 4.81 -11.62
CA ALA A 68 0.35 3.42 -11.59
C ALA A 68 0.48 2.89 -10.14
N LEU A 69 0.96 3.72 -9.20
CA LEU A 69 0.96 3.36 -7.78
C LEU A 69 -0.45 3.20 -7.22
N GLU A 70 -1.37 4.12 -7.58
CA GLU A 70 -2.78 4.04 -7.20
C GLU A 70 -3.42 2.74 -7.68
N ASP A 71 -3.12 2.33 -8.91
CA ASP A 71 -3.62 1.06 -9.46
C ASP A 71 -3.07 -0.17 -8.69
N CYS A 72 -1.80 -0.16 -8.28
CA CYS A 72 -1.23 -1.22 -7.42
C CYS A 72 -1.95 -1.30 -6.07
N ILE A 73 -2.24 -0.14 -5.47
CA ILE A 73 -2.95 -0.04 -4.19
C ILE A 73 -4.39 -0.52 -4.34
N ARG A 74 -5.07 -0.12 -5.43
CA ARG A 74 -6.43 -0.56 -5.74
C ARG A 74 -6.51 -2.07 -5.89
N PHE A 75 -5.53 -2.69 -6.55
CA PHE A 75 -5.46 -4.15 -6.66
C PHE A 75 -5.33 -4.84 -5.30
N ALA A 76 -4.42 -4.40 -4.43
CA ALA A 76 -4.26 -5.02 -3.11
C ALA A 76 -5.50 -4.79 -2.23
N THR A 77 -6.03 -3.56 -2.21
CA THR A 77 -7.20 -3.21 -1.39
C THR A 77 -8.47 -3.88 -1.87
N SER A 78 -8.65 -4.15 -3.16
CA SER A 78 -9.81 -4.93 -3.64
C SER A 78 -9.79 -6.36 -3.13
N LEU A 79 -8.62 -7.00 -3.08
CA LEU A 79 -8.49 -8.37 -2.54
C LEU A 79 -8.75 -8.40 -1.04
N LEU A 80 -8.27 -7.40 -0.31
CA LEU A 80 -8.54 -7.24 1.12
C LEU A 80 -10.02 -6.97 1.39
N ASP A 81 -10.68 -6.17 0.56
CA ASP A 81 -12.11 -5.88 0.71
C ASP A 81 -12.97 -7.13 0.48
N GLU A 82 -12.63 -7.94 -0.53
CA GLU A 82 -13.27 -9.23 -0.75
C GLU A 82 -13.16 -10.18 0.46
N GLU A 83 -12.02 -10.15 1.17
CA GLU A 83 -11.82 -10.91 2.39
C GLU A 83 -12.57 -10.30 3.58
N ALA A 84 -12.53 -8.98 3.74
CA ALA A 84 -13.29 -8.26 4.77
C ALA A 84 -14.80 -8.53 4.69
N VAL A 85 -15.36 -8.58 3.48
CA VAL A 85 -16.78 -8.91 3.28
C VAL A 85 -17.09 -10.34 3.76
N LYS A 86 -16.21 -11.32 3.50
CA LYS A 86 -16.39 -12.71 3.96
C LYS A 86 -16.37 -12.81 5.49
N GLU A 87 -15.53 -12.02 6.13
CA GLU A 87 -15.38 -11.96 7.60
C GLU A 87 -16.39 -11.04 8.30
N SER A 88 -17.39 -10.50 7.58
CA SER A 88 -18.35 -9.52 8.13
C SER A 88 -17.66 -8.27 8.72
N CYS A 89 -16.58 -7.83 8.07
CA CYS A 89 -15.83 -6.64 8.40
C CYS A 89 -16.03 -5.53 7.34
N GLU A 90 -15.50 -4.36 7.66
CA GLU A 90 -15.27 -3.22 6.77
C GLU A 90 -13.81 -2.76 6.94
N LEU A 91 -13.22 -2.21 5.89
CA LEU A 91 -11.88 -1.65 5.95
C LEU A 91 -11.95 -0.16 6.25
N SER A 92 -11.05 0.33 7.10
CA SER A 92 -10.86 1.77 7.25
C SER A 92 -10.27 2.38 5.97
N PRO A 93 -10.33 3.72 5.81
CA PRO A 93 -9.52 4.40 4.80
C PRO A 93 -8.03 4.04 4.92
N THR A 94 -7.33 4.04 3.78
CA THR A 94 -5.89 3.80 3.73
C THR A 94 -5.12 4.96 4.35
N THR A 95 -4.16 4.65 5.22
CA THR A 95 -3.23 5.62 5.81
C THR A 95 -1.84 5.41 5.23
N ALA A 96 -1.20 6.47 4.73
CA ALA A 96 0.17 6.39 4.26
C ALA A 96 1.17 6.34 5.42
N LEU A 97 2.12 5.41 5.31
CA LEU A 97 3.22 5.27 6.27
C LEU A 97 4.45 5.97 5.70
N ALA A 98 4.93 7.00 6.39
CA ALA A 98 6.09 7.79 5.97
C ALA A 98 7.20 7.88 7.04
N GLN A 99 6.89 7.51 8.28
CA GLN A 99 7.86 7.56 9.38
C GLN A 99 8.85 6.41 9.25
N THR A 100 10.15 6.70 9.35
CA THR A 100 11.22 5.70 9.22
C THR A 100 10.99 4.43 10.06
N PRO A 101 10.63 4.51 11.36
CA PRO A 101 10.42 3.30 12.16
C PRO A 101 9.24 2.43 11.68
N ALA A 102 8.19 3.07 11.15
CA ALA A 102 7.06 2.36 10.56
C ALA A 102 7.49 1.66 9.26
N LEU A 103 8.25 2.35 8.40
CA LEU A 103 8.76 1.78 7.14
C LEU A 103 9.68 0.58 7.37
N GLU A 104 10.59 0.66 8.35
CA GLU A 104 11.45 -0.47 8.74
C GLU A 104 10.63 -1.68 9.15
N THR A 105 9.60 -1.45 9.96
CA THR A 105 8.73 -2.52 10.45
C THR A 105 7.89 -3.14 9.32
N VAL A 106 7.37 -2.31 8.40
CA VAL A 106 6.65 -2.80 7.20
C VAL A 106 7.55 -3.68 6.35
N LEU A 107 8.78 -3.24 6.07
CA LEU A 107 9.74 -4.00 5.27
C LEU A 107 10.10 -5.33 5.94
N GLY A 108 10.21 -5.36 7.27
CA GLY A 108 10.44 -6.58 8.03
C GLY A 108 9.23 -7.53 8.02
N LYS A 109 8.02 -7.03 8.29
CA LYS A 109 6.80 -7.85 8.34
C LYS A 109 6.42 -8.43 6.97
N LEU A 110 6.50 -7.64 5.90
CA LEU A 110 6.12 -8.07 4.56
C LEU A 110 7.26 -8.71 3.76
N ASP A 111 8.50 -8.66 4.28
CA ASP A 111 9.71 -9.04 3.55
C ASP A 111 9.84 -8.29 2.21
N GLY A 112 10.05 -6.97 2.29
CA GLY A 112 10.12 -6.06 1.14
C GLY A 112 11.19 -6.45 0.09
N SER A 113 12.18 -7.26 0.49
CA SER A 113 13.22 -7.77 -0.39
C SER A 113 12.66 -8.59 -1.57
N LYS A 114 11.49 -9.24 -1.39
CA LYS A 114 10.80 -10.02 -2.44
C LYS A 114 10.39 -9.19 -3.65
N ILE A 115 10.19 -7.88 -3.47
CA ILE A 115 9.89 -6.93 -4.54
C ILE A 115 11.00 -5.89 -4.73
N ALA A 116 12.21 -6.21 -4.24
CA ALA A 116 13.40 -5.35 -4.29
C ALA A 116 13.22 -3.97 -3.64
N VAL A 117 12.30 -3.83 -2.66
CA VAL A 117 12.14 -2.59 -1.90
C VAL A 117 12.93 -2.71 -0.60
N VAL A 118 13.75 -1.69 -0.34
CA VAL A 118 14.57 -1.55 0.86
C VAL A 118 14.42 -0.13 1.43
N LEU A 119 14.97 0.10 2.62
CA LEU A 119 15.11 1.45 3.16
C LEU A 119 16.49 2.01 2.80
N SER A 120 16.52 3.23 2.28
CA SER A 120 17.74 3.99 2.03
C SER A 120 17.52 5.43 2.47
N GLU A 121 18.41 5.96 3.32
CA GLU A 121 18.32 7.34 3.84
C GLU A 121 16.95 7.68 4.48
N GLY A 122 16.33 6.70 5.15
CA GLY A 122 15.02 6.86 5.80
C GLY A 122 13.82 6.86 4.84
N LYS A 123 14.03 6.52 3.56
CA LYS A 123 12.96 6.44 2.54
C LYS A 123 12.96 5.08 1.86
N LEU A 124 11.81 4.71 1.29
CA LEU A 124 11.74 3.52 0.46
C LEU A 124 12.58 3.72 -0.81
N CYS A 125 13.32 2.68 -1.17
CA CYS A 125 14.11 2.59 -2.38
C CYS A 125 13.73 1.28 -3.08
N PRO A 126 13.27 1.31 -4.34
CA PRO A 126 13.24 2.46 -5.26
C PRO A 126 12.27 3.58 -4.84
N PRO A 127 12.49 4.84 -5.28
CA PRO A 127 11.68 5.99 -4.85
C PRO A 127 10.20 5.93 -5.23
N ALA A 128 9.88 5.27 -6.35
CA ALA A 128 8.51 5.02 -6.79
C ALA A 128 7.91 3.83 -6.01
N SER A 129 7.90 3.95 -4.68
CA SER A 129 7.37 2.94 -3.75
C SER A 129 6.56 3.60 -2.65
N LEU A 130 5.55 2.90 -2.14
CA LEU A 130 4.64 3.39 -1.11
C LEU A 130 4.28 2.28 -0.13
N ALA A 131 4.22 2.63 1.15
CA ALA A 131 3.68 1.78 2.21
C ALA A 131 2.39 2.39 2.77
N LEU A 132 1.37 1.56 2.97
CA LEU A 132 0.07 1.94 3.50
C LEU A 132 -0.38 0.96 4.58
N SER A 133 -1.31 1.42 5.41
CA SER A 133 -2.04 0.59 6.35
C SER A 133 -3.54 0.87 6.36
N LEU A 134 -4.32 -0.13 6.75
CA LEU A 134 -5.77 -0.07 6.91
C LEU A 134 -6.19 -0.99 8.07
N SER A 135 -7.19 -0.57 8.86
CA SER A 135 -7.72 -1.34 9.99
C SER A 135 -9.00 -2.08 9.60
N TRP A 136 -9.22 -3.24 10.23
CA TRP A 136 -10.41 -4.07 10.04
C TRP A 136 -11.44 -3.75 11.11
N LEU A 137 -12.62 -3.33 10.68
CA LEU A 137 -13.75 -2.93 11.51
C LEU A 137 -14.81 -4.02 11.47
N SER A 138 -15.06 -4.68 12.59
CA SER A 138 -16.17 -5.63 12.66
C SER A 138 -17.49 -4.90 12.45
N LYS A 139 -18.30 -5.37 11.49
CA LYS A 139 -19.71 -4.97 11.39
C LYS A 139 -20.43 -5.69 12.52
N SER A 140 -20.39 -5.12 13.73
CA SER A 140 -21.22 -5.64 14.81
C SER A 140 -22.66 -5.72 14.27
N LYS A 141 -23.30 -6.89 14.39
CA LYS A 141 -24.75 -6.97 14.29
C LYS A 141 -25.27 -6.16 15.48
N ALA A 142 -25.41 -4.85 15.31
CA ALA A 142 -26.04 -3.99 16.28
C ALA A 142 -27.37 -4.67 16.65
N ASN A 143 -27.48 -4.99 17.94
CA ASN A 143 -28.61 -5.69 18.55
C ASN A 143 -29.92 -5.24 17.90
N LYS A 144 -30.55 -6.13 17.13
CA LYS A 144 -32.00 -6.08 16.96
C LYS A 144 -32.60 -6.25 18.36
N GLY A 145 -32.96 -5.12 18.96
CA GLY A 145 -33.96 -4.99 20.01
C GLY A 145 -33.83 -5.92 21.21
N LYS A 146 -33.21 -5.42 22.27
CA LYS A 146 -33.84 -5.53 23.60
C LYS A 146 -33.94 -4.14 24.22
N THR A 147 -34.90 -3.39 23.68
CA THR A 147 -35.64 -2.39 24.45
C THR A 147 -36.67 -3.14 25.29
N LYS A 148 -36.40 -3.21 26.60
CA LYS A 148 -37.26 -3.39 27.77
C LYS A 148 -36.62 -4.33 28.78
#